data_AF-A0A109JZV1-F1
#
_entry.id   AF-A0A109JZV1-F1
#
_cell.length_a   1.000
_cell.length_b   1.000
_cell.length_c   1.000
_cell.angle_alpha   90.00
_cell.angle_beta   90.00
_cell.angle_gamma   90.00
#
_symmetry.space_group_name_H-M   'P 1'
#
loop_
_entity.id
_entity.type
_entity.pdbx_description
1 polymer ?
#
loop_
_entity_poly.entity_id
_entity_poly.type
_entity_poly.pdbx_seq_one_letter_code
_entity_poly.pdbx_strand_id
1 'polypeptide(L)' 'MLDDEFNRQRARLVRDLADRADPFIKRRLLDLASRYEQPRKTKPLVLPPINVKEHLDRGSDG' A
#
# COMPACT_ATOMS: atom_id res chain seq x y z
N MET A 1 12.38 -11.43 2.30
CA MET A 1 13.64 -10.93 2.89
C MET A 1 13.95 -9.48 2.51
N LEU A 2 13.58 -8.99 1.31
CA LEU A 2 13.63 -7.55 0.99
C LEU A 2 12.51 -6.75 1.66
N ASP A 3 11.32 -7.34 1.81
CA ASP A 3 10.15 -6.66 2.35
C ASP A 3 10.31 -6.26 3.83
N ASP A 4 11.00 -7.07 4.64
CA ASP A 4 11.19 -6.79 6.06
C ASP A 4 12.14 -5.61 6.33
N GLU A 5 13.18 -5.46 5.50
CA GLU A 5 14.09 -4.32 5.60
C GLU A 5 13.44 -3.05 5.05
N PHE A 6 12.76 -3.17 3.90
CA PHE A 6 11.99 -2.09 3.32
C PHE A 6 10.91 -1.57 4.27
N ASN A 7 10.14 -2.47 4.90
CA ASN A 7 9.12 -2.12 5.87
C ASN A 7 9.71 -1.43 7.10
N ARG A 8 10.85 -1.91 7.61
CA ARG A 8 11.56 -1.26 8.73
C ARG A 8 12.03 0.15 8.40
N GLN A 9 12.61 0.36 7.21
CA GLN A 9 13.01 1.69 6.75
C GLN A 9 11.79 2.62 6.60
N ARG A 10 10.69 2.11 6.01
CA ARG A 10 9.43 2.86 5.88
C ARG A 10 8.86 3.25 7.25
N ALA A 11 8.82 2.33 8.20
CA ALA A 11 8.32 2.59 9.54
C ALA A 11 9.08 3.71 10.26
N ARG A 12 10.42 3.72 10.15
CA ARG A 12 11.26 4.80 10.69
C ARG A 12 10.94 6.15 10.07
N LEU A 13 10.88 6.21 8.74
CA LEU A 13 10.60 7.45 8.00
C LEU A 13 9.20 8.01 8.34
N VAL A 14 8.21 7.12 8.49
CA VAL A 14 6.85 7.50 8.89
C VAL A 14 6.80 8.01 10.34
N ARG A 15 7.61 7.45 11.26
CA ARG A 15 7.74 7.98 12.63
C ARG A 15 8.35 9.38 12.65
N ASP A 16 9.44 9.59 11.89
CA ASP A 16 10.07 10.91 11.80
C ASP A 16 9.11 11.97 11.23
N LEU A 17 8.25 11.58 10.29
CA LEU A 17 7.18 12.44 9.77
C LEU A 17 6.10 12.70 10.83
N ALA A 18 5.73 11.67 11.59
CA ALA A 18 4.72 11.77 12.66
C ALA A 18 5.15 12.74 13.76
N ASP A 19 6.45 12.83 14.06
CA ASP A 19 6.96 13.74 15.08
C ASP A 19 6.86 15.22 14.71
N ARG A 20 6.79 15.53 13.41
CA ARG A 20 6.65 16.91 12.91
C ARG A 20 5.21 17.25 12.50
N ALA A 21 4.28 16.31 12.59
CA ALA A 21 2.91 16.46 12.11
C ALA A 21 1.95 16.90 13.23
N ASP A 22 0.81 17.47 12.83
CA ASP A 22 -0.29 17.80 13.74
C ASP A 22 -0.78 16.57 14.52
N PRO A 23 -1.38 16.73 15.72
CA PRO A 23 -1.81 15.61 16.57
C PRO A 23 -2.70 14.57 15.87
N PHE A 24 -3.58 15.04 14.97
CA PHE A 24 -4.45 14.17 14.17
C PHE A 24 -3.66 13.33 13.16
N ILE A 25 -2.73 13.97 12.43
CA ILE A 25 -1.91 13.32 11.41
C ILE A 25 -0.85 12.43 12.06
N LYS A 26 -0.24 12.86 13.17
CA LYS A 26 0.67 12.07 14.00
C LYS A 26 0.07 10.73 14.37
N ARG A 27 -1.18 10.72 14.86
CA ARG A 27 -1.87 9.48 15.25
C ARG A 27 -2.10 8.53 14.07
N ARG A 28 -2.42 9.07 12.90
CA ARG A 28 -2.56 8.30 11.64
C ARG A 28 -1.22 7.73 11.16
N LEU A 29 -0.15 8.52 11.22
CA LEU A 29 1.18 8.09 10.80
C LEU A 29 1.77 7.04 11.76
N LEU A 30 1.55 7.16 13.06
CA LEU A 30 1.97 6.14 14.02
C LEU A 30 1.25 4.80 13.80
N ASP A 31 -0.05 4.81 13.49
CA ASP A 31 -0.78 3.59 13.11
C ASP A 31 -0.17 2.97 11.83
N LEU A 32 0.15 3.83 10.84
CA LEU A 32 0.78 3.39 9.60
C LEU A 32 2.18 2.78 9.83
N ALA A 33 3.01 3.38 10.69
CA ALA A 33 4.32 2.84 11.04
C ALA A 33 4.21 1.46 11.72
N SER A 34 3.27 1.32 12.66
CA SER A 34 2.99 0.04 13.34
C SER A 34 2.58 -1.06 12.35
N ARG A 35 1.82 -0.70 11.31
CA ARG A 35 1.42 -1.64 10.24
C ARG A 35 2.58 -2.12 9.37
N TYR A 36 3.63 -1.32 9.21
CA TYR A 36 4.85 -1.73 8.51
C TYR A 36 5.71 -2.64 9.40
N GLU A 37 5.79 -2.40 10.70
CA GLU A 37 6.57 -3.24 11.62
C GLU A 37 5.93 -4.61 11.88
N GLN A 38 4.61 -4.71 11.78
CA GLN A 38 3.90 -5.98 11.93
C GLN A 38 3.91 -6.75 10.60
N PRO A 39 4.49 -7.97 10.55
CA PRO A 39 4.35 -8.84 9.40
C PRO A 39 2.88 -9.24 9.27
N ARG A 40 2.15 -8.51 8.44
CA ARG A 40 0.77 -8.86 8.12
C ARG A 40 0.81 -10.22 7.44
N LYS A 41 0.14 -11.21 8.03
CA LYS A 41 -0.46 -12.29 7.25
C LYS A 41 -1.55 -11.66 6.40
N THR A 42 -1.19 -10.89 5.38
CA THR A 42 -2.17 -10.39 4.42
C THR A 42 -2.76 -11.62 3.77
N LYS A 43 -4.04 -11.90 4.04
CA LYS A 43 -4.81 -12.78 3.17
C LYS A 43 -4.61 -12.22 1.76
N PRO A 44 -4.11 -13.02 0.79
CA PRO A 44 -3.88 -12.52 -0.55
C PRO A 44 -5.18 -11.87 -1.02
N LEU A 45 -5.08 -10.65 -1.56
CA LEU A 45 -6.23 -10.04 -2.22
C LEU A 45 -6.55 -10.96 -3.40
N VAL A 46 -7.64 -11.73 -3.27
CA VAL A 46 -8.23 -12.43 -4.40
C VAL A 46 -8.84 -11.34 -5.26
N LEU A 47 -8.08 -10.92 -6.28
CA LEU A 47 -8.59 -10.00 -7.29
C LEU A 47 -9.55 -10.78 -8.19
N PRO A 48 -10.76 -10.26 -8.46
CA PRO A 48 -11.61 -10.83 -9.49
C PRO A 48 -10.88 -10.76 -10.85
N PRO A 49 -11.03 -11.78 -11.72
CA PRO A 49 -10.40 -11.76 -13.04
C PRO A 49 -10.95 -10.58 -13.85
N ILE A 50 -10.07 -9.63 -14.16
CA ILE A 50 -10.38 -8.50 -15.04
C ILE A 50 -10.47 -9.07 -16.47
N ASN A 51 -11.68 -9.17 -17.02
CA ASN A 51 -11.88 -9.67 -18.39
C ASN A 51 -11.61 -8.54 -19.41
N VAL A 52 -10.36 -8.43 -19.86
CA VAL A 52 -9.87 -7.38 -20.78
C VAL A 52 -10.33 -7.51 -22.25
N LYS A 53 -11.26 -8.43 -22.56
CA LYS A 53 -11.60 -8.80 -23.95
C LYS A 53 -12.64 -7.92 -24.64
N GLU A 54 -13.34 -7.05 -23.92
CA GLU A 54 -14.54 -6.39 -24.47
C GLU A 54 -14.29 -5.06 -25.20
N HIS A 55 -13.04 -4.56 -25.24
CA HIS A 55 -12.75 -3.22 -25.78
C HIS A 55 -12.00 -3.17 -27.13
N LEU A 56 -11.67 -4.31 -27.76
CA LEU A 56 -10.87 -4.31 -29.00
C LEU A 56 -11.70 -4.36 -30.30
N ASP A 57 -12.98 -4.72 -30.24
CA ASP A 57 -13.81 -4.95 -31.45
C ASP A 57 -14.70 -3.76 -31.87
N ARG A 58 -14.24 -2.52 -31.67
CA ARG A 58 -14.98 -1.32 -32.12
C ARG A 58 -14.15 -0.39 -33.01
N GLY A 59 -13.42 -0.97 -33.96
CA GLY A 59 -12.65 -0.19 -34.93
C GLY A 59 -12.17 -1.03 -36.11
N SER A 60 -13.09 -1.49 -36.95
CA SER A 60 -12.75 -1.90 -38.33
C SER A 60 -14.01 -1.87 -39.19
N ASP A 61 -14.45 -0.66 -39.55
CA ASP A 61 -15.33 -0.44 -40.71
C ASP A 61 -14.49 0.34 -41.72
N GLY A 62 -14.19 -0.29 -42.85
CA GLY A 62 -13.37 0.20 -43.94
C GLY A 62 -13.80 -0.45 -45.24
#